data_AF-A0AAV4ZLQ9-F1
#
_entry.id   AF-A0AAV4ZLQ9-F1
#
_cell.length_a   1.000
_cell.length_b   1.000
_cell.length_c   1.000
_cell.angle_alpha   90.00
_cell.angle_beta   90.00
_cell.angle_gamma   90.00
#
_symmetry.space_group_name_H-M   'P 1'
#
loop_
_entity.id
_entity.type
_entity.pdbx_description
1 polymer ?
#
loop_
_entity_poly.entity_id
_entity_poly.type
_entity_poly.pdbx_seq_one_letter_code
_entity_poly.pdbx_strand_id
1 'polypeptide(L)'
;MALRARSITTPAALLCVLQAGAAMGLEYPATCRGPTATITSIEGLDTSRARALAQYTLPDAITHCHYQLGRAAGKPGPSRSKIEPCVREFMRDAERSGPVTAEANCKAGTIGIPDLKPANTRKVPLENSCAEGGEQAVRLFEVLCPGYEGTTRVTP
;
A
#
# COMPACT_ATOMS: atom_id res chain seq x y z
N MET A 1 13.44 -66.92 31.25
CA MET A 1 13.41 -66.11 30.02
C MET A 1 12.80 -64.76 30.35
N ALA A 2 13.61 -63.70 30.43
CA ALA A 2 13.14 -62.34 30.70
C ALA A 2 13.54 -61.45 29.52
N LEU A 3 12.55 -60.99 28.75
CA LEU A 3 12.75 -60.04 27.65
C LEU A 3 12.99 -58.64 28.25
N ARG A 4 14.21 -58.11 28.05
CA ARG A 4 14.53 -56.70 28.33
C ARG A 4 14.02 -55.83 27.19
N ALA A 5 13.03 -54.99 27.48
CA ALA A 5 12.60 -53.91 26.60
C ALA A 5 13.69 -52.84 26.52
N ARG A 6 14.16 -52.53 25.30
CA ARG A 6 15.08 -51.41 25.03
C ARG A 6 14.25 -50.16 24.71
N SER A 7 14.28 -49.19 25.61
CA SER A 7 13.74 -47.85 25.37
C SER A 7 14.59 -47.15 24.30
N ILE A 8 13.97 -46.83 23.18
CA ILE A 8 14.56 -46.02 22.11
C ILE A 8 14.24 -44.56 22.43
N THR A 9 15.25 -43.81 22.88
CA THR A 9 15.16 -42.38 23.16
C THR A 9 15.34 -41.61 21.86
N THR A 10 14.26 -41.13 21.25
CA THR A 10 14.28 -40.23 20.10
C THR A 10 14.61 -38.80 20.56
N PRO A 11 15.64 -38.13 20.00
CA PRO A 11 15.88 -36.73 20.30
C PRO A 11 14.83 -35.87 19.58
N ALA A 12 14.08 -35.08 20.35
CA ALA A 12 13.15 -34.09 19.85
C ALA A 12 13.93 -32.95 19.17
N ALA A 13 13.94 -32.93 17.83
CA ALA A 13 14.43 -31.81 17.07
C ALA A 13 13.46 -30.63 17.22
N LEU A 14 13.88 -29.62 17.98
CA LEU A 14 13.19 -28.35 18.12
C LEU A 14 13.30 -27.60 16.77
N LEU A 15 12.30 -27.75 15.90
CA LEU A 15 12.14 -26.92 14.72
C LEU A 15 11.69 -25.52 15.16
N CYS A 16 12.64 -24.60 15.28
CA CYS A 16 12.36 -23.17 15.36
C CYS A 16 11.90 -22.70 13.97
N VAL A 17 10.59 -22.65 13.75
CA VAL A 17 10.01 -22.03 12.56
C VAL A 17 10.18 -20.51 12.72
N LEU A 18 11.21 -19.94 12.06
CA LEU A 18 11.28 -18.51 11.82
C LEU A 18 10.15 -18.15 10.85
N GLN A 19 8.99 -17.83 11.41
CA GLN A 19 7.91 -17.21 10.67
C GLN A 19 8.36 -15.79 10.35
N ALA A 20 8.98 -15.61 9.18
CA ALA A 20 9.14 -14.31 8.56
C ALA A 20 7.72 -13.80 8.29
N GLY A 21 7.15 -13.08 9.27
CA GLY A 21 5.94 -12.31 9.06
C GLY A 21 6.25 -11.34 7.93
N ALA A 22 5.64 -11.57 6.77
CA ALA A 22 5.50 -10.51 5.80
C ALA A 22 4.78 -9.40 6.54
N ALA A 23 5.52 -8.34 6.92
CA ALA A 23 4.92 -7.12 7.38
C ALA A 23 4.09 -6.64 6.18
N MET A 24 2.79 -6.97 6.19
CA MET A 24 1.85 -6.44 5.23
C MET A 24 1.72 -4.97 5.58
N GLY A 25 2.60 -4.16 5.01
CA GLY A 25 2.53 -2.72 5.11
C GLY A 25 1.19 -2.28 4.55
N LEU A 26 0.54 -1.36 5.23
CA LEU A 26 -0.73 -0.82 4.77
C LEU A 26 -0.48 -0.12 3.43
N GLU A 27 -1.30 -0.43 2.42
CA GLU A 27 -1.12 0.13 1.08
C GLU A 27 -1.59 1.59 1.04
N TYR A 28 -0.75 2.45 0.47
CA TYR A 28 -1.11 3.79 0.06
C TYR A 28 -1.52 3.74 -1.41
N PRO A 29 -2.80 3.95 -1.77
CA PRO A 29 -3.22 3.99 -3.15
C PRO A 29 -2.74 5.31 -3.79
N ALA A 30 -1.48 5.32 -4.25
CA ALA A 30 -0.89 6.51 -4.86
C ALA A 30 -1.54 6.86 -6.21
N THR A 31 -2.07 5.84 -6.89
CA THR A 31 -2.74 5.98 -8.19
C THR A 31 -3.89 4.98 -8.30
N CYS A 32 -4.86 5.22 -9.19
CA CYS A 32 -6.02 4.33 -9.33
C CYS A 32 -5.74 3.10 -10.20
N ARG A 33 -4.75 3.19 -11.10
CA ARG A 33 -4.37 2.12 -12.03
C ARG A 33 -2.86 1.88 -12.12
N GLY A 34 -2.08 2.61 -11.33
CA GLY A 34 -0.62 2.47 -11.27
C GLY A 34 -0.20 1.80 -9.95
N PRO A 35 1.06 1.99 -9.53
CA PRO A 35 1.56 1.36 -8.33
C PRO A 35 0.94 1.98 -7.09
N THR A 36 0.74 1.14 -6.09
CA THR A 36 0.60 1.54 -4.70
C THR A 36 1.96 1.98 -4.14
N ALA A 37 1.95 2.73 -3.04
CA ALA A 37 3.11 2.90 -2.19
C ALA A 37 2.85 2.16 -0.87
N THR A 38 3.88 1.95 -0.07
CA THR A 38 3.75 1.32 1.26
C THR A 38 3.72 2.40 2.33
N ILE A 39 2.66 2.44 3.16
CA ILE A 39 2.57 3.36 4.29
C ILE A 39 3.67 3.01 5.30
N THR A 40 4.48 4.01 5.63
CA THR A 40 5.58 3.90 6.59
C THR A 40 5.26 4.58 7.92
N SER A 41 4.32 5.52 7.95
CA SER A 41 3.85 6.16 9.18
C SER A 41 2.39 6.61 9.06
N ILE A 42 1.67 6.53 10.18
CA ILE A 42 0.35 7.13 10.37
C ILE A 42 0.39 7.93 11.66
N GLU A 43 -0.08 9.17 11.62
CA GLU A 43 -0.11 10.09 12.76
C GLU A 43 -1.51 10.66 12.93
N GLY A 44 -1.94 10.89 14.18
CA GLY A 44 -3.16 11.64 14.47
C GLY A 44 -4.45 11.00 13.94
N LEU A 45 -4.53 9.67 13.89
CA LEU A 45 -5.71 8.91 13.48
C LEU A 45 -6.99 9.41 14.20
N ASP A 46 -8.10 9.53 13.47
CA ASP A 46 -9.40 10.09 13.93
C ASP A 46 -9.34 11.55 14.44
N THR A 47 -8.28 12.30 14.14
CA THR A 47 -8.17 13.72 14.53
C THR A 47 -8.44 14.68 13.38
N SER A 48 -8.38 15.98 13.67
CA SER A 48 -8.46 17.03 12.64
C SER A 48 -7.19 17.17 11.79
N ARG A 49 -6.13 16.42 12.11
CA ARG A 49 -4.82 16.43 11.43
C ARG A 49 -4.28 15.01 11.31
N ALA A 50 -5.13 14.06 10.92
CA ALA A 50 -4.70 12.71 10.63
C ALA A 50 -3.82 12.71 9.39
N ARG A 51 -2.69 11.99 9.41
CA ARG A 51 -1.70 12.02 8.33
C ARG A 51 -1.14 10.65 8.05
N ALA A 52 -0.96 10.32 6.77
CA ALA A 52 -0.24 9.15 6.30
C ALA A 52 0.99 9.58 5.50
N LEU A 53 2.10 8.90 5.74
CA LEU A 53 3.32 8.98 4.96
C LEU A 53 3.57 7.62 4.33
N ALA A 54 3.88 7.59 3.03
CA ALA A 54 4.19 6.36 2.33
C ALA A 54 5.40 6.51 1.41
N GLN A 55 6.06 5.39 1.14
CA GLN A 55 7.21 5.31 0.25
C GLN A 55 7.00 4.22 -0.79
N TYR A 56 7.50 4.45 -1.98
CA TYR A 56 7.53 3.42 -3.00
C TYR A 56 8.63 2.40 -2.70
N THR A 57 8.29 1.13 -2.84
CA THR A 57 9.19 0.01 -2.60
C THR A 57 9.58 -0.68 -3.91
N LEU A 58 10.60 -1.55 -3.85
CA LEU A 58 11.00 -2.35 -5.01
C LEU A 58 9.85 -3.23 -5.57
N PRO A 59 9.04 -3.92 -4.74
CA PRO A 59 7.83 -4.60 -5.21
C PRO A 59 6.84 -3.70 -5.96
N ASP A 60 6.63 -2.47 -5.47
CA ASP A 60 5.74 -1.50 -6.13
C ASP A 60 6.26 -1.16 -7.53
N ALA A 61 7.57 -0.90 -7.65
CA ALA A 61 8.24 -0.60 -8.91
C ALA A 61 8.16 -1.76 -9.91
N ILE A 62 8.37 -3.00 -9.44
CA ILE A 62 8.27 -4.21 -10.28
C ILE A 62 6.84 -4.36 -10.80
N THR A 63 5.84 -4.22 -9.93
CA THR A 63 4.43 -4.32 -10.28
C THR A 63 4.04 -3.26 -11.31
N HIS A 64 4.49 -2.02 -11.11
CA HIS A 64 4.31 -0.92 -12.06
C HIS A 64 4.87 -1.26 -13.45
N CYS A 65 6.14 -1.68 -13.49
CA CYS A 65 6.83 -1.94 -14.75
C CYS A 65 6.23 -3.13 -15.51
N HIS A 66 5.78 -4.17 -14.81
CA HIS A 66 5.04 -5.27 -15.43
C HIS A 66 3.72 -4.81 -16.04
N TYR A 67 2.98 -3.95 -15.35
CA TYR A 67 1.72 -3.41 -15.86
C TYR A 67 1.95 -2.52 -17.08
N GLN A 68 2.87 -1.55 -17.00
CA GLN A 68 3.10 -0.57 -18.07
C GLN A 68 3.67 -1.19 -19.34
N LEU A 69 4.69 -2.06 -19.21
CA LEU A 69 5.36 -2.65 -20.37
C LEU A 69 4.62 -3.87 -20.93
N GLY A 70 3.72 -4.48 -20.14
CA GLY A 70 2.88 -5.60 -20.55
C GLY A 70 1.45 -5.15 -20.84
N ARG A 71 0.60 -5.23 -19.80
CA ARG A 71 -0.86 -5.07 -19.91
C ARG A 71 -1.30 -3.74 -20.53
N ALA A 72 -0.75 -2.62 -20.06
CA ALA A 72 -1.10 -1.30 -20.59
C ALA A 72 -0.66 -1.10 -22.04
N ALA A 73 0.44 -1.75 -22.44
CA ALA A 73 0.95 -1.76 -23.80
C ALA A 73 0.26 -2.81 -24.72
N GLY A 74 -0.72 -3.58 -24.21
CA GLY A 74 -1.38 -4.66 -24.94
C GLY A 74 -0.44 -5.82 -25.29
N LYS A 75 0.63 -6.03 -24.52
CA LYS A 75 1.67 -7.03 -24.77
C LYS A 75 1.70 -8.12 -23.69
N PRO A 76 2.17 -9.33 -24.00
CA PRO A 76 2.51 -10.31 -22.98
C PRO A 76 3.59 -9.75 -22.03
N GLY A 77 3.71 -10.36 -20.84
CA GLY A 77 4.59 -9.89 -19.78
C GLY A 77 6.00 -9.54 -20.27
N PRO A 78 6.58 -8.40 -19.85
CA PRO A 78 7.87 -7.95 -20.34
C PRO A 78 9.00 -8.91 -19.93
N SER A 79 10.04 -9.00 -20.76
CA SER A 79 11.27 -9.73 -20.42
C SER A 79 12.01 -9.03 -19.28
N ARG A 80 12.78 -9.80 -18.50
CA ARG A 80 13.60 -9.26 -17.40
C ARG A 80 14.50 -8.09 -17.84
N SER A 81 15.13 -8.21 -19.01
CA SER A 81 15.99 -7.18 -19.61
C SER A 81 15.28 -5.84 -19.87
N LYS A 82 13.94 -5.82 -19.96
CA LYS A 82 13.13 -4.61 -20.11
C LYS A 82 12.58 -4.08 -18.79
N ILE A 83 12.43 -4.95 -17.79
CA ILE A 83 11.93 -4.58 -16.46
C ILE A 83 13.00 -3.84 -15.66
N GLU A 84 14.24 -4.35 -15.64
CA GLU A 84 15.34 -3.78 -14.84
C GLU A 84 15.58 -2.27 -15.09
N PRO A 85 15.65 -1.77 -16.34
CA PRO A 85 15.80 -0.33 -16.57
C PRO A 85 14.59 0.46 -16.10
N CYS A 86 13.36 -0.04 -16.30
CA CYS A 86 12.14 0.61 -15.82
C CYS A 86 12.10 0.71 -14.29
N VAL A 87 12.43 -0.38 -13.58
CA VAL A 87 12.44 -0.39 -12.12
C VAL A 87 13.48 0.60 -11.58
N ARG A 88 14.67 0.65 -12.19
CA ARG A 88 15.72 1.59 -11.79
C ARG A 88 15.30 3.03 -11.97
N GLU A 89 14.67 3.36 -13.10
CA GLU A 89 14.15 4.69 -13.37
C GLU A 89 13.03 5.07 -12.39
N PHE A 90 12.06 4.17 -12.17
CA PHE A 90 10.99 4.39 -11.22
C PHE A 90 11.50 4.66 -9.81
N MET A 91 12.44 3.84 -9.31
CA MET A 91 13.01 4.04 -7.96
C MET A 91 13.80 5.34 -7.85
N ARG A 92 14.55 5.71 -8.89
CA ARG A 92 15.29 6.98 -8.94
C ARG A 92 14.34 8.17 -8.90
N ASP A 93 13.23 8.10 -9.61
CA ASP A 93 12.24 9.18 -9.65
C ASP A 93 11.48 9.27 -8.32
N ALA A 94 11.12 8.12 -7.72
CA ALA A 94 10.54 8.06 -6.39
C ALA A 94 11.47 8.66 -5.31
N GLU A 95 12.77 8.36 -5.36
CA GLU A 95 13.76 8.93 -4.45
C GLU A 95 13.88 10.46 -4.60
N ARG A 96 13.78 10.98 -5.83
CA ARG A 96 13.79 12.41 -6.11
C ARG A 96 12.53 13.13 -5.64
N SER A 97 11.36 12.51 -5.82
CA SER A 97 10.07 13.08 -5.42
C SER A 97 9.84 13.01 -3.90
N GLY A 98 10.50 12.09 -3.21
CA GLY A 98 10.34 11.89 -1.78
C GLY A 98 9.07 11.10 -1.42
N PRO A 99 8.71 11.04 -0.12
CA PRO A 99 7.54 10.31 0.33
C PRO A 99 6.24 10.96 -0.15
N VAL A 100 5.26 10.13 -0.50
CA VAL A 100 3.90 10.58 -0.81
C VAL A 100 3.10 10.71 0.49
N THR A 101 2.17 11.66 0.52
CA THR A 101 1.48 12.05 1.76
C THR A 101 0.00 12.26 1.57
N ALA A 102 -0.79 11.95 2.61
CA ALA A 102 -2.20 12.29 2.69
C ALA A 102 -2.52 12.87 4.06
N GLU A 103 -3.38 13.88 4.09
CA GLU A 103 -3.83 14.53 5.32
C GLU A 103 -5.35 14.61 5.36
N ALA A 104 -5.94 14.22 6.49
CA ALA A 104 -7.37 14.26 6.70
C ALA A 104 -7.73 15.06 7.95
N ASN A 105 -8.87 15.74 7.87
CA ASN A 105 -9.57 16.28 9.02
C ASN A 105 -10.83 15.46 9.22
N CYS A 106 -10.75 14.47 10.11
CA CYS A 106 -11.83 13.51 10.35
C CYS A 106 -13.07 14.20 10.92
N LYS A 107 -12.90 15.29 11.68
CA LYS A 107 -14.02 16.08 12.23
C LYS A 107 -14.76 16.86 11.14
N ALA A 108 -14.04 17.42 10.18
CA ALA A 108 -14.63 18.18 9.07
C ALA A 108 -15.06 17.28 7.89
N GLY A 109 -14.64 16.01 7.89
CA GLY A 109 -14.89 15.07 6.79
C GLY A 109 -14.14 15.47 5.52
N THR A 110 -12.87 15.88 5.63
CA THR A 110 -12.08 16.31 4.47
C THR A 110 -10.75 15.58 4.37
N ILE A 111 -10.25 15.42 3.14
CA ILE A 111 -8.92 14.83 2.85
C ILE A 111 -8.20 15.59 1.74
N GLY A 112 -6.92 15.87 1.94
CA GLY A 112 -6.00 16.39 0.94
C GLY A 112 -4.97 15.33 0.57
N ILE A 113 -4.71 15.20 -0.73
CA ILE A 113 -3.67 14.33 -1.28
C ILE A 113 -2.83 15.18 -2.24
N PRO A 114 -1.75 15.82 -1.75
CA PRO A 114 -0.94 16.75 -2.55
C PRO A 114 -0.42 16.14 -3.85
N ASP A 115 -0.06 14.85 -3.81
CA ASP A 115 0.49 14.11 -4.95
C ASP A 115 -0.53 13.89 -6.09
N LEU A 116 -1.84 13.94 -5.80
CA LEU A 116 -2.90 13.78 -6.80
C LEU A 116 -3.30 15.12 -7.41
N LYS A 117 -3.56 16.12 -6.55
CA LYS A 117 -3.76 17.52 -6.95
C LYS A 117 -3.40 18.43 -5.78
N PRO A 118 -2.34 19.26 -5.88
CA PRO A 118 -1.81 20.03 -4.75
C PRO A 118 -2.77 21.09 -4.17
N ALA A 119 -3.88 21.40 -4.84
CA ALA A 119 -4.88 22.37 -4.39
C ALA A 119 -6.22 21.75 -3.92
N ASN A 120 -6.40 20.42 -4.01
CA ASN A 120 -7.72 19.82 -3.81
C ASN A 120 -7.82 19.08 -2.48
N THR A 121 -8.15 19.85 -1.43
CA THR A 121 -8.86 19.25 -0.29
C THR A 121 -10.25 18.86 -0.76
N ARG A 122 -10.60 17.60 -0.57
CA ARG A 122 -11.89 17.02 -0.96
C ARG A 122 -12.72 16.78 0.29
N LYS A 123 -14.03 16.95 0.17
CA LYS A 123 -14.98 16.72 1.25
C LYS A 123 -15.77 15.45 0.98
N VAL A 124 -16.00 14.65 2.01
CA VAL A 124 -16.91 13.49 1.93
C VAL A 124 -18.37 13.95 1.78
N PRO A 125 -19.25 13.17 1.11
CA PRO A 125 -18.96 11.90 0.46
C PRO A 125 -18.14 12.08 -0.82
N LEU A 126 -17.19 11.17 -1.04
CA LEU A 126 -16.29 11.19 -2.19
C LEU A 126 -16.84 10.29 -3.30
N GLU A 127 -16.68 10.72 -4.54
CA GLU A 127 -16.95 9.86 -5.68
C GLU A 127 -15.98 8.67 -5.68
N ASN A 128 -16.53 7.45 -5.71
CA ASN A 128 -15.73 6.24 -5.81
C ASN A 128 -15.38 5.95 -7.27
N SER A 129 -14.55 6.80 -7.87
CA SER A 129 -14.11 6.67 -9.26
C SER A 129 -12.61 6.91 -9.38
N CYS A 130 -12.00 6.35 -10.43
CA CYS A 130 -10.61 6.70 -10.78
C CYS A 130 -10.47 8.13 -11.30
N ALA A 131 -11.57 8.77 -11.70
CA ALA A 131 -11.54 10.15 -12.16
C ALA A 131 -11.12 11.03 -10.99
N GLU A 132 -10.08 11.84 -11.21
CA GLU A 132 -9.53 12.77 -10.20
C GLU A 132 -9.05 12.13 -8.88
N GLY A 133 -8.87 10.80 -8.85
CA GLY A 133 -8.37 10.08 -7.68
C GLY A 133 -9.39 9.83 -6.57
N GLY A 134 -10.68 9.74 -6.92
CA GLY A 134 -11.80 9.38 -6.02
C GLY A 134 -11.56 8.17 -5.14
N GLU A 135 -11.28 7.03 -5.76
CA GLU A 135 -11.06 5.77 -5.05
C GLU A 135 -9.89 5.85 -4.06
N GLN A 136 -8.81 6.52 -4.43
CA GLN A 136 -7.64 6.72 -3.57
C GLN A 136 -7.99 7.56 -2.34
N ALA A 137 -8.74 8.65 -2.54
CA ALA A 137 -9.18 9.52 -1.46
C ALA A 137 -10.12 8.80 -0.49
N VAL A 138 -11.03 7.96 -0.98
CA VAL A 138 -11.91 7.13 -0.15
C VAL A 138 -11.09 6.20 0.74
N ARG A 139 -10.21 5.39 0.14
CA ARG A 139 -9.41 4.40 0.87
C ARG A 139 -8.49 5.06 1.90
N LEU A 140 -7.84 6.17 1.55
CA LEU A 140 -6.97 6.90 2.47
C LEU A 140 -7.76 7.55 3.60
N PHE A 141 -8.96 8.08 3.33
CA PHE A 141 -9.82 8.63 4.37
C PHE A 141 -10.28 7.54 5.34
N GLU A 142 -10.66 6.35 4.85
CA GLU A 142 -11.05 5.21 5.69
C GLU A 142 -9.90 4.71 6.57
N VAL A 143 -8.66 4.77 6.07
CA VAL A 143 -7.44 4.47 6.85
C VAL A 143 -7.18 5.51 7.93
N LEU A 144 -7.33 6.80 7.60
CA LEU A 144 -6.99 7.91 8.51
C LEU A 144 -8.10 8.22 9.54
N CYS A 145 -9.34 7.93 9.20
CA CYS A 145 -10.53 8.26 9.97
C CYS A 145 -11.46 7.03 10.17
N PRO A 146 -10.98 5.91 10.73
CA PRO A 146 -11.78 4.71 10.89
C PRO A 146 -12.99 4.88 11.82
N GLY A 147 -13.00 5.89 12.70
CA GLY A 147 -14.12 6.25 13.57
C GLY A 147 -15.10 7.24 12.97
N TYR A 148 -14.96 7.63 11.70
CA TYR A 148 -15.89 8.57 11.06
C TYR A 148 -17.27 7.95 10.84
N GLU A 149 -18.30 8.53 11.46
CA GLU A 149 -19.68 8.01 11.41
C GLU A 149 -20.50 8.52 10.20
N GLY A 150 -19.96 9.44 9.41
CA GLY A 150 -20.63 9.97 8.22
C GLY A 150 -20.42 9.10 6.97
N THR A 151 -21.18 9.39 5.91
CA THR A 151 -21.04 8.68 4.64
C THR A 151 -19.76 9.08 3.92
N THR A 152 -18.86 8.12 3.68
CA THR A 152 -17.57 8.35 2.98
C THR A 152 -17.69 8.34 1.46
N ARG A 153 -18.66 7.60 0.91
CA ARG A 153 -18.81 7.34 -0.54
C ARG A 153 -20.15 7.83 -1.06
N VAL A 154 -20.17 8.37 -2.27
CA VAL A 154 -21.44 8.60 -2.98
C VAL A 154 -21.95 7.24 -3.45
N THR A 155 -23.13 6.82 -2.99
CA THR A 155 -23.81 5.63 -3.51
C THR A 155 -24.35 5.95 -4.92
N PRO A 156 -24.07 5.13 -5.94
CA PRO A 156 -24.62 5.33 -7.28
C PRO A 156 -26.14 5.20 -7.33
#